data_AF-G2YB62-F1
#
_entry.id   AF-G2YB62-F1
#
_cell.length_a   1.000
_cell.length_b   1.000
_cell.length_c   1.000
_cell.angle_alpha   90.00
_cell.angle_beta   90.00
_cell.angle_gamma   90.00
#
_symmetry.space_group_name_H-M   'P 1'
#
loop_
_entity.id
_entity.type
_entity.pdbx_description
1 polymer ?
#
loop_
_entity_poly.entity_id
_entity_poly.type
_entity_poly.pdbx_seq_one_letter_code
_entity_poly.pdbx_strand_id
1 'polypeptide(L)'
;MSCPDCFRGGLTTTTATGKETIIHGLPTYVAEPENGIVPKGIVVIITDAFGWNFVNNRVMADRYAKGGGLLVYCPDFMDGLQCNESSRHISI
;
A
#
# COMPACT_ATOMS: atom_id res chain seq x y z
N MET A 1 -29.02 7.78 4.97
CA MET A 1 -28.05 8.31 5.95
C MET A 1 -26.75 7.59 5.73
N SER A 2 -25.66 8.32 5.50
CA SER A 2 -24.32 7.74 5.33
C SER A 2 -23.78 7.18 6.66
N CYS A 3 -23.11 6.04 6.62
CA CYS A 3 -22.50 5.43 7.80
C CYS A 3 -21.44 6.37 8.40
N PRO A 4 -21.43 6.64 9.72
CA PRO A 4 -20.43 7.50 10.35
C PRO A 4 -18.99 7.03 10.10
N ASP A 5 -18.79 5.72 9.97
CA ASP A 5 -17.47 5.13 9.77
C ASP A 5 -16.94 5.31 8.34
N CYS A 6 -17.79 5.65 7.36
CA CYS A 6 -17.33 5.96 6.00
C CYS A 6 -16.50 7.24 5.91
N PHE A 7 -16.53 8.09 6.95
CA PHE A 7 -15.78 9.35 7.00
C PHE A 7 -14.68 9.35 8.07
N ARG A 8 -14.49 8.22 8.76
CA ARG A 8 -13.43 8.07 9.76
C ARG A 8 -12.25 7.34 9.14
N GLY A 9 -11.07 7.95 9.22
CA GLY A 9 -9.82 7.27 8.94
C GLY A 9 -9.43 6.34 10.09
N GLY A 10 -8.65 5.31 9.79
CA GLY A 10 -8.10 4.41 10.80
C GLY A 10 -6.74 3.88 10.38
N LEU A 11 -5.84 3.72 11.34
CA LEU A 11 -4.58 3.01 11.13
C LEU A 11 -4.83 1.52 11.24
N THR A 12 -4.33 0.77 10.25
CA THR A 12 -4.40 -0.69 10.33
C THR A 12 -3.40 -1.20 11.38
N THR A 13 -3.82 -2.18 12.16
CA THR A 13 -2.95 -2.95 13.07
C THR A 13 -2.35 -4.19 12.38
N THR A 14 -2.69 -4.40 11.11
CA THR A 14 -2.21 -5.54 10.33
C THR A 14 -0.80 -5.28 9.83
N THR A 15 0.07 -6.29 9.93
CA THR A 15 1.43 -6.21 9.39
C THR A 15 1.43 -6.51 7.90
N ALA A 16 2.15 -5.69 7.13
CA ALA A 16 2.42 -5.90 5.72
C ALA A 16 3.32 -7.14 5.51
N THR A 17 3.03 -7.94 4.49
CA THR A 17 3.64 -9.27 4.24
C THR A 17 4.42 -9.36 2.92
N GLY A 18 4.26 -8.39 2.03
CA GLY A 18 5.04 -8.22 0.83
C GLY A 18 6.48 -7.78 1.11
N LYS A 19 7.22 -7.53 0.02
CA LYS A 19 8.66 -7.26 0.06
C LYS A 19 8.99 -5.92 -0.61
N GLU A 20 10.02 -5.26 -0.12
CA GLU A 20 10.57 -4.08 -0.79
C GLU A 20 11.63 -4.51 -1.81
N THR A 21 11.56 -3.94 -3.01
CA THR A 21 12.57 -4.13 -4.05
C THR A 21 12.70 -2.85 -4.87
N ILE A 22 13.74 -2.77 -5.70
CA ILE A 22 13.91 -1.67 -6.64
C ILE A 22 13.38 -2.11 -7.99
N ILE A 23 12.40 -1.39 -8.52
CA ILE A 23 11.86 -1.60 -9.87
C ILE A 23 12.10 -0.32 -10.65
N HIS A 24 12.83 -0.41 -11.77
CA HIS A 24 13.16 0.74 -12.63
C HIS A 24 13.76 1.94 -11.87
N GLY A 25 14.59 1.66 -10.85
CA GLY A 25 15.24 2.71 -10.04
C GLY A 25 14.36 3.30 -8.94
N LEU A 26 13.10 2.89 -8.81
CA LEU A 26 12.19 3.33 -7.76
C LEU A 26 12.07 2.26 -6.66
N PRO A 27 12.23 2.64 -5.38
CA PRO A 27 11.81 1.80 -4.26
C PRO A 27 10.35 1.39 -4.44
N THR A 28 10.06 0.10 -4.38
CA THR A 28 8.73 -0.43 -4.66
C THR A 28 8.40 -1.53 -3.67
N TYR A 29 7.26 -1.40 -3.01
CA TYR A 29 6.67 -2.50 -2.27
C TYR A 29 5.90 -3.43 -3.21
N VAL A 30 6.20 -4.73 -3.14
CA VAL A 30 5.66 -5.77 -4.01
C VAL A 30 4.88 -6.77 -3.18
N ALA A 31 3.59 -6.93 -3.52
CA ALA A 31 2.74 -7.98 -2.97
C ALA A 31 2.42 -9.00 -4.06
N GLU A 32 2.77 -10.25 -3.79
CA GLU A 32 2.53 -11.39 -4.68
C GLU A 32 1.29 -12.17 -4.19
N PRO A 33 0.55 -12.82 -5.10
CA PRO A 33 -0.50 -13.74 -4.69
C PRO A 33 0.09 -14.96 -3.97
N GLU A 34 -0.76 -15.79 -3.37
CA GLU A 34 -0.29 -16.98 -2.65
C GLU A 34 0.50 -17.93 -3.57
N ASN A 35 1.45 -18.67 -2.96
CA ASN A 35 2.34 -19.57 -3.68
C ASN A 35 1.56 -20.54 -4.58
N GLY A 36 1.99 -20.64 -5.84
CA GLY A 36 1.35 -21.51 -6.84
C GLY A 36 0.21 -20.85 -7.62
N ILE A 37 -0.19 -19.63 -7.28
CA ILE A 37 -1.15 -18.85 -8.08
C ILE A 37 -0.39 -18.07 -9.15
N VAL A 38 -0.74 -18.30 -10.42
CA VAL A 38 -0.28 -17.45 -11.53
C VAL A 38 -1.08 -16.14 -11.47
N PRO A 39 -0.42 -14.96 -11.39
CA PRO A 39 -1.11 -13.68 -11.33
C PRO A 39 -2.01 -13.48 -12.55
N LYS A 40 -3.27 -13.09 -12.32
CA LYS A 40 -4.23 -12.79 -13.41
C LYS A 40 -3.93 -11.47 -14.12
N GLY A 41 -3.16 -10.61 -13.47
CA GLY A 41 -2.84 -9.28 -13.93
C GLY A 41 -1.98 -8.54 -12.92
N ILE A 42 -1.62 -7.32 -13.29
CA ILE A 42 -0.79 -6.43 -12.50
C ILE A 42 -1.62 -5.22 -12.07
N VAL A 43 -1.49 -4.82 -10.81
CA VAL A 43 -2.03 -3.56 -10.28
C VAL A 43 -0.88 -2.70 -9.80
N VAL A 44 -0.88 -1.43 -10.20
CA VAL A 44 0.06 -0.44 -9.69
C VAL A 44 -0.71 0.55 -8.82
N ILE A 45 -0.39 0.58 -7.54
CA ILE A 45 -0.95 1.53 -6.57
C ILE A 45 -0.10 2.79 -6.62
N ILE A 46 -0.70 3.87 -7.12
CA ILE A 46 -0.17 5.23 -6.97
C ILE A 46 -0.67 5.75 -5.63
N THR A 47 0.24 6.09 -4.73
CA THR A 47 -0.12 6.47 -3.36
C THR A 47 -0.58 7.92 -3.26
N ASP A 48 -1.39 8.18 -2.25
CA ASP A 48 -1.79 9.53 -1.85
C ASP A 48 -0.67 10.22 -1.04
N ALA A 49 -0.97 11.39 -0.47
CA ALA A 49 -0.01 12.22 0.28
C ALA A 49 0.73 11.50 1.43
N PHE A 50 0.22 10.36 1.94
CA PHE A 50 0.90 9.58 2.98
C PHE A 50 2.04 8.71 2.42
N GLY A 51 2.04 8.47 1.11
CA GLY A 51 3.11 7.79 0.38
C GLY A 51 3.13 6.28 0.56
N TRP A 52 4.15 5.66 -0.06
CA TRP A 52 4.31 4.20 -0.16
C TRP A 52 4.77 3.52 1.14
N ASN A 53 5.37 4.28 2.05
CA ASN A 53 5.77 3.80 3.37
C ASN A 53 4.60 3.70 4.36
N PHE A 54 3.44 4.28 4.02
CA PHE A 54 2.27 4.21 4.88
C PHE A 54 1.71 2.78 4.95
N VAL A 55 1.60 2.25 6.16
CA VAL A 55 1.24 0.84 6.40
C VAL A 55 -0.10 0.44 5.76
N ASN A 56 -1.09 1.34 5.73
CA ASN A 56 -2.39 1.05 5.13
C ASN A 56 -2.27 0.77 3.62
N ASN A 57 -1.41 1.53 2.91
CA ASN A 57 -1.20 1.34 1.48
C ASN A 57 -0.57 -0.03 1.19
N ARG A 58 0.37 -0.47 2.03
CA ARG A 58 1.02 -1.79 1.91
C ARG A 58 0.08 -2.94 2.24
N VAL A 59 -0.70 -2.83 3.32
CA VAL A 59 -1.72 -3.84 3.67
C VAL A 59 -2.82 -3.91 2.61
N MET A 60 -3.19 -2.79 2.00
CA MET A 60 -4.12 -2.78 0.89
C MET A 60 -3.55 -3.52 -0.33
N ALA A 61 -2.28 -3.33 -0.66
CA ALA A 61 -1.60 -4.08 -1.71
C ALA A 61 -1.66 -5.60 -1.45
N ASP A 62 -1.39 -6.04 -0.21
CA ASP A 62 -1.47 -7.45 0.17
C ASP A 62 -2.88 -8.02 0.01
N ARG A 63 -3.91 -7.24 0.34
CA ARG A 63 -5.32 -7.67 0.19
C ARG A 63 -5.68 -7.84 -1.27
N TYR A 64 -5.24 -6.94 -2.15
CA TYR A 64 -5.44 -7.09 -3.59
C TYR A 64 -4.70 -8.30 -4.15
N ALA A 65 -3.47 -8.55 -3.69
CA ALA A 65 -2.69 -9.68 -4.13
C ALA A 65 -3.35 -11.02 -3.73
N LYS A 66 -3.70 -11.17 -2.46
CA LYS A 66 -4.34 -12.40 -1.90
C LYS A 66 -5.77 -12.59 -2.41
N GLY A 67 -6.61 -11.57 -2.27
CA GLY A 67 -8.03 -11.67 -2.64
C GLY A 67 -8.28 -11.68 -4.14
N GLY A 68 -7.45 -10.97 -4.92
CA GLY A 68 -7.60 -10.88 -6.37
C GLY A 68 -6.82 -11.94 -7.15
N GLY A 69 -5.78 -12.54 -6.56
CA GLY A 69 -4.80 -13.33 -7.30
C GLY A 69 -3.99 -12.45 -8.27
N LEU A 70 -3.57 -11.28 -7.80
CA LEU A 70 -2.94 -10.23 -8.59
C LEU A 70 -1.50 -9.98 -8.13
N LEU A 71 -0.66 -9.51 -9.04
CA LEU A 71 0.65 -8.98 -8.69
C LEU A 71 0.52 -7.47 -8.46
N VAL A 72 0.85 -7.00 -7.27
CA VAL A 72 0.60 -5.61 -6.88
C VAL A 72 1.91 -4.89 -6.59
N TYR A 73 2.10 -3.74 -7.23
CA TYR A 73 3.24 -2.85 -7.03
C TYR A 73 2.78 -1.55 -6.38
N CYS A 74 3.52 -1.10 -5.38
CA CYS A 74 3.35 0.19 -4.71
C CYS A 74 4.70 0.92 -4.71
N PRO A 75 5.06 1.58 -5.82
CA PRO A 75 6.30 2.33 -5.97
C PRO A 75 6.29 3.67 -5.22
N ASP A 76 7.48 4.14 -4.89
CA ASP A 76 7.70 5.51 -4.43
C ASP A 76 7.63 6.47 -5.63
N PHE A 77 6.49 7.13 -5.79
CA PHE A 77 6.34 8.22 -6.76
C PHE A 77 6.54 9.61 -6.14
N MET A 78 6.76 9.68 -4.83
CA MET A 78 6.92 10.95 -4.11
C MET A 78 8.37 11.30 -3.83
N ASP A 79 9.32 10.43 -4.19
CA ASP A 79 10.76 10.65 -4.00
C ASP A 79 11.11 11.02 -2.54
N GLY A 80 10.47 10.32 -1.60
CA GLY A 80 10.63 10.58 -0.17
C GLY A 80 9.89 11.82 0.37
N LEU A 81 9.21 12.61 -0.48
CA LEU A 81 8.49 13.84 -0.09
C LEU A 81 7.07 13.60 0.45
N GLN A 82 6.73 12.36 0.80
CA GLN A 82 5.45 12.01 1.43
C GLN A 82 5.33 12.54 2.87
N CYS A 83 4.10 12.76 3.30
CA CYS A 83 3.77 13.10 4.69
C CYS A 83 4.01 11.89 5.60
N ASN A 84 5.23 11.77 6.12
CA ASN A 84 5.65 10.63 6.91
C ASN A 84 5.18 10.72 8.38
N GLU A 85 5.18 9.58 9.07
CA GLU A 85 4.79 9.49 10.47
C GLU A 85 5.72 10.25 11.44
N SER A 86 6.92 10.66 11.03
CA SER A 86 7.79 11.51 11.87
C SER A 86 7.43 13.00 11.78
N SER A 87 6.59 13.40 10.82
CA SER A 87 6.10 14.77 10.65
C SER A 87 4.81 15.07 11.43
N ARG A 88 4.47 14.26 12.45
CA ARG A 88 3.19 14.22 13.20
C ARG A 88 2.84 15.51 13.99
N HIS A 89 2.41 16.55 13.27
CA HIS A 89 1.48 17.58 13.76
C HIS A 89 0.21 17.60 12.90
N ILE A 90 -0.33 16.41 12.58
CA ILE A 90 -1.67 16.28 12.02
C ILE A 90 -2.50 15.51 13.06
N SER A 91 -3.17 16.29 13.90
CA SER A 91 -4.28 15.81 14.73
C SER A 91 -5.47 15.59 13.79
N ILE A 92 -5.88 14.33 13.63
CA ILE A 92 -7.16 13.97 12.99
C ILE A 92 -8.24 13.95 14.06
#